data_AF-A0A1Y1NFY4-F1
#
_entry.id   AF-A0A1Y1NFY4-F1
#
_cell.length_a   1.000
_cell.length_b   1.000
_cell.length_c   1.000
_cell.angle_alpha   90.00
_cell.angle_beta   90.00
_cell.angle_gamma   90.00
#
_symmetry.space_group_name_H-M   'P 1'
#
loop_
_entity.id
_entity.type
_entity.pdbx_description
1 polymer ?
#
loop_
_entity_poly.entity_id
_entity_poly.type
_entity_poly.pdbx_seq_one_letter_code
_entity_poly.pdbx_strand_id
1 'polypeptide(L)'
;SAKNIRRAIDALVDVRALTTAEELTPLGHQLARLPLDVFLGKLILLGTVFKCLDMSITIGAILSSKSPFSAPWSQRAQADNARMAFRRADSDLLTIYNAYLAWKRVCQANGGGGKEFQFCRKNFLSQQTLANIEDLKGQL
;
A
#
# COMPACT_ATOMS: atom_id res chain seq x y z
N SER A 1 -3.09 -10.71 27.53
CA SER A 1 -1.89 -11.06 28.34
C SER A 1 -1.03 -9.82 28.52
N ALA A 2 -0.46 -9.60 29.71
CA ALA A 2 0.40 -8.45 30.01
C ALA A 2 1.53 -8.25 28.99
N LYS A 3 2.08 -9.36 28.46
CA LYS A 3 3.09 -9.34 27.40
C LYS A 3 2.62 -8.66 26.11
N ASN A 4 1.36 -8.84 25.73
CA ASN A 4 0.80 -8.23 24.51
C ASN A 4 0.52 -6.74 24.73
N ILE A 5 0.10 -6.35 25.94
CA ILE A 5 -0.10 -4.94 26.30
C ILE A 5 1.24 -4.20 26.22
N ARG A 6 2.29 -4.75 26.83
CA ARG A 6 3.64 -4.15 26.77
C ARG A 6 4.12 -3.97 25.33
N ARG A 7 3.98 -5.00 24.49
CA ARG A 7 4.33 -4.92 23.06
C ARG A 7 3.55 -3.84 22.32
N ALA A 8 2.26 -3.66 22.62
CA ALA A 8 1.46 -2.60 22.01
C ALA A 8 1.94 -1.20 22.44
N ILE A 9 2.26 -1.03 23.72
CA ILE A 9 2.85 0.22 24.24
C ILE A 9 4.19 0.50 23.56
N ASP A 10 5.08 -0.48 23.50
CA ASP A 10 6.39 -0.34 22.85
C ASP A 10 6.24 0.08 21.38
N ALA A 11 5.32 -0.56 20.64
CA ALA A 11 5.02 -0.18 19.26
C ALA A 11 4.49 1.27 19.13
N LEU A 12 3.65 1.73 20.07
CA LEU A 12 3.15 3.11 20.10
C LEU A 12 4.25 4.13 20.43
N VAL A 13 5.23 3.77 21.26
CA VAL A 13 6.41 4.59 21.54
C VAL A 13 7.32 4.67 20.31
N ASP A 14 7.55 3.55 19.62
CA ASP A 14 8.39 3.50 18.41
C ASP A 14 7.84 4.38 17.28
N VAL A 15 6.51 4.40 17.10
CA VAL A 15 5.85 5.28 16.13
C VAL A 15 5.67 6.70 16.65
N ARG A 16 6.15 7.03 17.85
CA ARG A 16 6.03 8.36 18.49
C ARG A 16 4.59 8.80 18.75
N ALA A 17 3.65 7.85 18.86
CA ALA A 17 2.31 8.12 19.35
C ALA A 17 2.30 8.31 20.87
N LEU A 18 3.19 7.61 21.58
CA LEU A 18 3.45 7.79 23.01
C LEU A 18 4.86 8.29 23.28
N THR A 19 5.04 9.00 24.39
CA THR A 19 6.36 9.27 25.00
C THR A 19 6.89 8.03 25.71
N THR A 20 8.16 8.03 26.12
CA THR A 20 8.73 6.94 26.94
C THR A 20 8.08 6.82 28.33
N ALA A 21 7.38 7.87 28.77
CA ALA A 21 6.57 7.87 29.98
C ALA A 21 5.10 7.42 29.73
N GLU A 22 4.82 6.90 28.52
CA GLU A 22 3.50 6.39 28.11
C GLU A 22 2.40 7.48 28.02
N GLU A 23 2.79 8.73 27.81
CA GLU A 23 1.86 9.85 27.59
C GLU A 23 1.60 10.08 26.10
N LEU A 24 0.39 10.49 25.73
CA LEU A 24 0.06 10.83 24.34
C LEU A 24 0.85 12.04 23.85
N THR A 25 1.46 11.89 22.67
CA THR A 25 2.08 13.02 21.97
C THR A 25 1.03 13.77 21.14
N PRO A 26 1.33 14.98 20.62
CA PRO A 26 0.44 15.65 19.66
C PRO A 26 0.14 14.79 18.42
N LEU A 27 1.12 14.02 17.94
CA LEU A 27 0.93 13.02 16.88
C LEU A 27 -0.02 11.90 17.34
N GLY A 28 0.19 11.36 18.55
CA GLY A 28 -0.67 10.35 19.15
C GLY A 28 -2.13 10.79 19.25
N HIS A 29 -2.37 12.05 19.64
CA HIS A 29 -3.72 12.64 19.66
C HIS A 29 -4.38 12.69 18.27
N GLN A 30 -3.63 12.99 17.21
CA GLN A 30 -4.19 12.94 15.84
C GLN A 30 -4.47 11.51 15.41
N LEU A 31 -3.54 10.58 15.68
CA LEU A 31 -3.68 9.17 15.35
C LEU A 31 -4.88 8.52 16.04
N ALA A 32 -5.13 8.86 17.32
CA ALA A 32 -6.26 8.35 18.10
C ALA A 32 -7.63 8.75 17.55
N ARG A 33 -7.70 9.75 16.66
CA ARG A 33 -8.94 10.20 16.00
C ARG A 33 -9.22 9.50 14.68
N LEU A 34 -8.27 8.72 14.17
CA LEU A 34 -8.41 8.00 12.90
C LEU A 34 -8.87 6.56 13.17
N PRO A 35 -9.85 6.03 12.42
CA PRO A 35 -10.28 4.64 12.52
C PRO A 35 -9.31 3.71 11.76
N LEU A 36 -8.00 3.89 11.96
CA LEU A 36 -6.93 3.21 11.24
C LEU A 36 -5.92 2.63 12.23
N ASP A 37 -5.13 1.65 11.79
CA ASP A 37 -3.96 1.26 12.55
C ASP A 37 -2.95 2.41 12.62
N VAL A 38 -2.15 2.42 13.69
CA VAL A 38 -1.25 3.53 14.01
C VAL A 38 -0.19 3.78 12.92
N PHE A 39 0.26 2.74 12.22
CA PHE A 39 1.30 2.87 11.19
C PHE A 39 0.70 3.48 9.91
N LEU A 40 -0.48 3.01 9.50
CA LEU A 40 -1.19 3.56 8.35
C LEU A 40 -1.67 4.99 8.60
N GLY A 41 -2.25 5.26 9.77
CA GLY A 41 -2.64 6.61 10.16
C GLY A 41 -1.46 7.58 10.11
N LYS A 42 -0.28 7.14 10.57
CA LYS A 42 0.94 7.96 10.54
C LYS A 42 1.42 8.20 9.11
N LEU A 43 1.38 7.19 8.25
CA LEU A 43 1.74 7.32 6.82
C LEU A 43 0.86 8.37 6.11
N ILE A 44 -0.46 8.34 6.36
CA ILE A 44 -1.42 9.26 5.74
C ILE A 44 -1.25 10.69 6.27
N LEU A 45 -1.09 10.85 7.59
CA LEU A 45 -0.81 12.17 8.21
C LEU A 45 0.48 12.78 7.63
N LEU A 46 1.56 12.01 7.56
CA LEU A 46 2.82 12.47 6.97
C LEU A 46 2.67 12.74 5.47
N GLY A 47 1.91 11.92 4.75
CA GLY A 47 1.58 12.14 3.34
C GLY A 47 0.91 13.49 3.09
N THR A 48 0.04 13.91 4.01
CA THR A 48 -0.59 15.23 3.97
C THR A 48 0.45 16.34 4.16
N VAL A 49 1.31 16.22 5.18
CA VAL A 49 2.37 17.21 5.48
C VAL A 49 3.37 17.35 4.32
N PHE A 50 3.79 16.23 3.72
CA PHE A 50 4.74 16.20 2.61
C PHE A 50 4.09 16.37 1.22
N LYS A 51 2.78 16.64 1.17
CA LYS A 51 2.03 16.85 -0.08
C LYS A 51 2.08 15.66 -1.05
N CYS A 52 2.12 14.43 -0.53
CA CYS A 52 2.08 13.18 -1.29
C CYS A 52 0.92 12.27 -0.88
N LEU A 53 -0.20 12.87 -0.44
CA LEU A 53 -1.36 12.18 0.12
C LEU A 53 -1.88 11.03 -0.76
N ASP A 54 -2.12 11.26 -2.05
CA ASP A 54 -2.62 10.23 -2.97
C ASP A 54 -1.70 9.00 -3.03
N MET A 55 -0.38 9.21 -3.05
CA MET A 55 0.60 8.13 -2.98
C MET A 55 0.53 7.42 -1.63
N SER A 56 0.49 8.16 -0.52
CA SER A 56 0.41 7.58 0.83
C SER A 56 -0.84 6.72 1.03
N ILE A 57 -2.01 7.18 0.57
CA ILE A 57 -3.27 6.41 0.64
C ILE A 57 -3.16 5.16 -0.23
N THR A 58 -2.63 5.29 -1.46
CA THR A 58 -2.46 4.15 -2.37
C THR A 58 -1.48 3.11 -1.79
N ILE A 59 -0.36 3.55 -1.21
CA ILE A 59 0.60 2.66 -0.53
C ILE A 59 -0.04 2.00 0.69
N GLY A 60 -0.87 2.74 1.43
CA GLY A 60 -1.68 2.20 2.51
C GLY A 60 -2.59 1.06 2.05
N ALA A 61 -3.32 1.26 0.97
CA ALA A 61 -4.17 0.23 0.37
C ALA A 61 -3.36 -0.97 -0.15
N ILE A 62 -2.17 -0.74 -0.71
CA ILE A 62 -1.24 -1.80 -1.14
C ILE A 62 -0.78 -2.64 0.06
N LEU A 63 -0.43 -2.00 1.19
CA LEU A 63 0.02 -2.67 2.41
C LEU A 63 -1.11 -3.49 3.08
N SER A 64 -2.35 -3.03 2.94
CA SER A 64 -3.55 -3.72 3.43
C SER A 64 -4.06 -4.82 2.49
N SER A 65 -3.41 -5.02 1.34
CA SER A 65 -3.74 -6.04 0.35
C SER A 65 -2.57 -7.00 0.13
N LYS A 66 -2.83 -8.13 -0.53
CA LYS A 66 -1.77 -9.01 -1.02
C LYS A 66 -1.08 -8.39 -2.25
N SER A 67 0.13 -8.86 -2.57
CA SER A 67 0.83 -8.39 -3.78
C SER A 67 0.00 -8.67 -5.05
N PRO A 68 -0.13 -7.70 -5.98
CA PRO A 68 -0.83 -7.94 -7.24
C PRO A 68 0.02 -8.76 -8.22
N PHE A 69 1.33 -8.87 -8.02
CA PHE A 69 2.17 -9.74 -8.85
C PHE A 69 1.90 -11.21 -8.53
N SER A 70 1.46 -11.96 -9.53
CA SER A 70 1.13 -13.38 -9.42
C SER A 70 1.55 -14.13 -10.66
N ALA A 71 2.35 -15.18 -10.49
CA ALA A 71 2.82 -16.01 -11.59
C ALA A 71 2.83 -17.51 -11.21
N PRO A 72 2.44 -18.42 -12.13
CA PRO A 72 2.69 -19.84 -11.99
C PRO A 72 4.19 -20.13 -11.87
N TRP A 73 4.54 -21.24 -11.21
CA TRP A 73 5.93 -21.64 -11.01
C TRP A 73 6.74 -21.69 -12.32
N SER A 74 6.15 -22.20 -13.40
CA SER A 74 6.79 -22.34 -14.71
C SER A 74 7.13 -21.02 -15.40
N GLN A 75 6.51 -19.90 -14.99
CA GLN A 75 6.68 -18.59 -15.64
C GLN A 75 7.34 -17.55 -14.72
N ARG A 76 7.93 -17.98 -13.59
CA ARG A 76 8.46 -17.07 -12.58
C ARG A 76 9.55 -16.14 -13.12
N ALA A 77 10.47 -16.64 -13.93
CA ALA A 77 11.51 -15.82 -14.56
C ALA A 77 10.94 -14.76 -15.53
N GLN A 78 9.87 -15.10 -16.26
CA GLN A 78 9.20 -14.14 -17.16
C GLN A 78 8.46 -13.06 -16.35
N ALA A 79 7.84 -13.45 -15.24
CA ALA A 79 7.17 -12.54 -14.33
C ALA A 79 8.14 -11.58 -13.63
N ASP A 80 9.30 -12.08 -13.21
CA ASP A 80 10.35 -11.25 -12.62
C ASP A 80 10.86 -10.22 -13.65
N ASN A 81 11.08 -10.64 -14.89
CA ASN A 81 11.46 -9.72 -15.97
C ASN A 81 10.35 -8.68 -16.27
N ALA A 82 9.08 -9.08 -16.29
CA ALA A 82 7.97 -8.13 -16.46
C ALA A 82 7.87 -7.14 -15.28
N ARG A 83 8.10 -7.60 -14.05
CA ARG A 83 8.13 -6.76 -12.84
C ARG A 83 9.22 -5.70 -12.89
N MET A 84 10.36 -5.99 -13.53
CA MET A 84 11.45 -5.02 -13.72
C MET A 84 11.01 -3.76 -14.48
N ALA A 85 10.02 -3.86 -15.37
CA ALA A 85 9.46 -2.70 -16.08
C ALA A 85 8.76 -1.69 -15.14
N PHE A 86 8.36 -2.11 -13.94
CA PHE A 86 7.74 -1.26 -12.94
C PHE A 86 8.72 -0.81 -11.84
N ARG A 87 9.96 -1.33 -11.85
CA ARG A 87 10.94 -1.08 -10.79
C ARG A 87 11.16 0.41 -10.61
N ARG A 88 11.10 0.86 -9.36
CA ARG A 88 11.45 2.23 -8.99
C ARG A 88 12.31 2.24 -7.74
N ALA A 89 13.53 2.71 -7.92
CA ALA A 89 14.61 2.56 -6.94
C ALA A 89 14.75 1.09 -6.51
N ASP A 90 15.22 0.88 -5.29
CA ASP A 90 15.29 -0.43 -4.64
C ASP A 90 14.10 -0.63 -3.71
N SER A 91 12.89 -0.28 -4.18
CA SER A 91 11.66 -0.35 -3.40
C SER A 91 10.59 -1.22 -4.05
N ASP A 92 10.20 -2.28 -3.34
CA ASP A 92 9.09 -3.14 -3.73
C ASP A 92 7.75 -2.40 -3.72
N LEU A 93 7.53 -1.56 -2.70
CA LEU A 93 6.30 -0.77 -2.59
C LEU A 93 6.14 0.22 -3.75
N LEU A 94 7.21 0.93 -4.12
CA LEU A 94 7.17 1.83 -5.27
C LEU A 94 7.03 1.07 -6.60
N THR A 95 7.55 -0.16 -6.66
CA THR A 95 7.37 -1.05 -7.82
C THR A 95 5.91 -1.47 -7.97
N ILE A 96 5.25 -1.86 -6.87
CA ILE A 96 3.82 -2.19 -6.87
C ILE A 96 2.97 -0.95 -7.19
N TYR A 97 3.30 0.20 -6.60
CA TYR A 97 2.63 1.46 -6.87
C TYR A 97 2.69 1.85 -8.36
N ASN A 98 3.85 1.71 -9.00
CA ASN A 98 4.00 1.95 -10.44
C ASN A 98 3.14 1.01 -11.28
N ALA A 99 3.09 -0.29 -10.94
CA ALA A 99 2.24 -1.25 -11.62
C ALA A 99 0.75 -0.91 -11.47
N TYR A 100 0.32 -0.52 -10.28
CA TYR A 100 -1.03 -0.03 -10.02
C TYR A 100 -1.35 1.22 -10.85
N LEU A 101 -0.47 2.23 -10.90
CA LEU A 101 -0.68 3.42 -11.74
C LEU A 101 -0.77 3.08 -13.23
N ALA A 102 0.06 2.15 -13.71
CA ALA A 102 0.02 1.70 -15.10
C ALA A 102 -1.31 0.99 -15.43
N TRP A 103 -1.76 0.10 -14.55
CA TRP A 103 -3.08 -0.54 -14.66
C TRP A 103 -4.21 0.50 -14.64
N LYS A 104 -4.18 1.45 -13.70
CA LYS A 104 -5.22 2.48 -13.55
C LYS A 104 -5.39 3.32 -14.82
N ARG A 105 -4.27 3.67 -15.48
CA ARG A 105 -4.30 4.37 -16.78
C ARG A 105 -4.95 3.53 -17.87
N VAL A 106 -4.71 2.22 -17.90
CA VAL A 106 -5.37 1.31 -18.86
C VAL A 106 -6.87 1.24 -18.61
N CYS A 107 -7.31 1.18 -17.34
CA CYS A 107 -8.73 1.22 -16.99
C CYS A 107 -9.42 2.52 -17.43
N GLN A 108 -8.73 3.66 -17.30
CA GLN A 108 -9.26 4.97 -17.69
C GLN A 108 -9.30 5.19 -19.21
N ALA A 109 -8.47 4.50 -19.97
CA ALA A 109 -8.30 4.73 -21.40
C ALA A 109 -9.36 4.02 -22.26
N ASN A 110 -10.65 4.40 -22.17
CA ASN A 110 -11.80 4.09 -23.06
C ASN A 110 -11.80 2.74 -23.81
N GLY A 111 -11.19 1.70 -23.23
CA GLY A 111 -10.75 0.52 -23.98
C GLY A 111 -11.57 -0.74 -23.74
N GLY A 112 -12.57 -0.65 -22.86
CA GLY A 112 -13.32 -1.79 -22.35
C GLY A 112 -12.45 -2.75 -21.51
N GLY A 113 -13.09 -3.69 -20.80
CA GLY A 113 -12.42 -4.66 -19.93
C GLY A 113 -11.42 -5.58 -20.64
N GLY A 114 -11.47 -5.67 -21.98
CA GLY A 114 -10.53 -6.46 -22.77
C GLY A 114 -9.08 -5.96 -22.71
N LYS A 115 -8.85 -4.65 -22.69
CA LYS A 115 -7.48 -4.08 -22.60
C LYS A 115 -6.88 -4.28 -21.21
N GLU A 116 -7.70 -4.16 -20.18
CA GLU A 116 -7.31 -4.40 -18.79
C GLU A 116 -6.84 -5.85 -18.61
N PHE A 117 -7.64 -6.82 -19.08
CA PHE A 117 -7.29 -8.24 -19.00
C PHE A 117 -5.96 -8.55 -19.71
N GLN A 118 -5.76 -8.00 -20.92
CA GLN A 118 -4.52 -8.17 -21.67
C GLN A 118 -3.32 -7.54 -20.95
N PHE A 119 -3.48 -6.36 -20.37
CA PHE A 119 -2.44 -5.70 -19.57
C PHE A 119 -2.05 -6.54 -18.36
N CYS A 120 -3.04 -7.01 -17.59
CA CYS A 120 -2.80 -7.83 -16.41
C CYS A 120 -2.08 -9.14 -16.77
N ARG A 121 -2.55 -9.83 -17.82
CA ARG A 121 -1.94 -11.07 -18.31
C ARG A 121 -0.50 -10.87 -18.77
N LYS A 122 -0.21 -9.81 -19.54
CA LYS A 122 1.14 -9.51 -20.04
C LYS A 122 2.13 -9.23 -18.91
N ASN A 123 1.67 -8.62 -17.82
CA ASN A 123 2.51 -8.14 -16.73
C ASN A 123 2.47 -9.03 -15.48
N PHE A 124 1.84 -10.21 -15.56
CA PHE A 124 1.70 -11.14 -14.43
C PHE A 124 1.03 -10.49 -13.21
N LEU A 125 -0.02 -9.70 -13.47
CA LEU A 125 -0.79 -9.00 -12.45
C LEU A 125 -2.16 -9.66 -12.24
N SER A 126 -2.60 -9.72 -11.00
CA SER A 126 -3.95 -10.14 -10.62
C SER A 126 -4.92 -8.96 -10.70
N GLN A 127 -5.84 -9.02 -11.66
CA GLN A 127 -6.91 -8.02 -11.83
C GLN A 127 -7.74 -7.83 -10.55
N GLN A 128 -8.15 -8.94 -9.92
CA GLN A 128 -8.90 -8.92 -8.67
C GLN A 128 -8.14 -8.21 -7.55
N THR A 129 -6.83 -8.44 -7.45
CA THR A 129 -6.02 -7.81 -6.39
C THR A 129 -5.84 -6.32 -6.63
N LEU A 130 -5.69 -5.89 -7.89
CA LEU A 130 -5.62 -4.47 -8.25
C LEU A 130 -6.94 -3.74 -8.01
N ALA A 131 -8.07 -4.36 -8.36
CA ALA A 131 -9.40 -3.84 -8.02
C ALA A 131 -9.59 -3.72 -6.50
N ASN A 132 -9.19 -4.74 -5.73
CA ASN A 132 -9.24 -4.67 -4.26
C ASN A 132 -8.39 -3.53 -3.69
N ILE A 133 -7.21 -3.27 -4.26
CA ILE A 133 -6.37 -2.12 -3.85
C ILE A 133 -7.09 -0.80 -4.16
N GLU A 134 -7.76 -0.68 -5.30
CA GLU A 134 -8.56 0.50 -5.62
C GLU A 134 -9.71 0.71 -4.63
N ASP A 135 -10.44 -0.35 -4.31
CA ASP A 135 -11.57 -0.29 -3.39
C ASP A 135 -11.12 0.09 -1.98
N LEU A 136 -10.00 -0.48 -1.50
CA LEU A 136 -9.39 -0.12 -0.22
C LEU A 136 -8.89 1.32 -0.22
N LYS A 137 -8.30 1.80 -1.32
CA LYS A 137 -7.90 3.20 -1.46
C LYS A 137 -9.09 4.14 -1.31
N GLY A 138 -10.27 3.77 -1.80
CA GLY A 138 -11.49 4.57 -1.67
C GLY A 138 -12.06 4.62 -0.25
N GLN A 139 -11.64 3.72 0.65
CA GLN A 139 -12.07 3.67 2.05
C GLN A 139 -11.13 4.43 3.01
N LEU A 140 -9.93 4.79 2.54
CA LEU A 140 -8.87 5.47 3.29
C LEU A 140 -8.88 6.99 3.02
#